data_AF-A0A5V4LH41-F1
#
_entry.id   AF-A0A5V4LH41-F1
#
_cell.length_a   1.000
_cell.length_b   1.000
_cell.length_c   1.000
_cell.angle_alpha   90.00
_cell.angle_beta   90.00
_cell.angle_gamma   90.00
#
_symmetry.space_group_name_H-M   'P 1'
#
loop_
_entity.id
_entity.type
_entity.pdbx_description
1 polymer ?
#
loop_
_entity_poly.entity_id
_entity_poly.type
_entity_poly.pdbx_seq_one_letter_code
_entity_poly.pdbx_strand_id
1 'polypeptide(L)'
;MIYEEKFDSYIIDREKLPLQFPTHRQPAEFWEQLGRTVATFGFLEEVLGKAIFAFTATRNYSNDEIEDAYKAWIPQLERALTDQLWNLAESYGKSVRLNRASTIENIDGLVDDIKAAAKIRNVLCHGSWHAPDADGKITPLFFSKQNEKFSTPIDIDYFHNLQRHVMELICAVIDSVTHMGWQFPGGAGPGEPLIRD
;
A
#
# COMPACT_ATOMS: atom_id res chain seq x y z
N MET A 1 -1.28 9.04 -52.31
CA MET A 1 -2.75 9.18 -52.24
C MET A 1 -3.20 8.51 -50.94
N ILE A 2 -3.56 9.30 -49.93
CA ILE A 2 -4.17 8.79 -48.71
C ILE A 2 -5.66 8.74 -49.03
N TYR A 3 -6.25 7.55 -49.06
CA TYR A 3 -7.70 7.42 -49.17
C TYR A 3 -8.30 8.00 -47.89
N GLU A 4 -9.11 9.06 -48.01
CA GLU A 4 -9.98 9.51 -46.91
C GLU A 4 -11.10 8.48 -46.75
N GLU A 5 -10.82 7.39 -46.04
CA GLU A 5 -11.89 6.53 -45.52
C GLU A 5 -12.72 7.35 -44.52
N LYS A 6 -13.93 7.72 -44.94
CA LYS A 6 -14.93 8.29 -44.05
C LYS A 6 -15.43 7.16 -43.13
N PHE A 7 -14.93 7.13 -41.91
CA PHE A 7 -15.48 6.26 -40.87
C PHE A 7 -16.81 6.85 -40.39
N ASP A 8 -17.85 6.02 -40.33
CA ASP A 8 -19.10 6.39 -39.68
C ASP A 8 -18.85 6.59 -38.18
N SER A 9 -18.97 7.84 -37.72
CA SER A 9 -18.91 8.17 -36.30
C SER A 9 -20.29 8.00 -35.66
N TYR A 10 -20.36 7.36 -34.49
CA TYR A 10 -21.60 7.23 -33.72
C TYR A 10 -21.39 7.63 -32.25
N ILE A 11 -22.48 8.06 -31.60
CA ILE A 11 -22.53 8.34 -30.17
C ILE A 11 -23.31 7.19 -29.52
N ILE A 12 -22.78 6.61 -28.44
CA ILE A 12 -23.48 5.53 -27.72
C ILE A 12 -24.78 6.03 -27.09
N ASP A 13 -25.76 5.14 -27.01
CA ASP A 13 -27.02 5.40 -26.31
C ASP A 13 -26.81 5.22 -24.80
N ARG A 14 -26.66 6.33 -24.09
CA ARG A 14 -26.37 6.35 -22.65
C ARG A 14 -27.56 5.92 -21.80
N GLU A 15 -28.79 6.06 -22.31
CA GLU A 15 -30.00 5.66 -21.59
C GLU A 15 -30.18 4.14 -21.55
N LYS A 16 -29.56 3.43 -22.50
CA LYS A 16 -29.53 1.96 -22.54
C LYS A 16 -28.38 1.35 -21.75
N LEU A 17 -27.54 2.16 -21.08
CA LEU A 17 -26.49 1.62 -20.23
C LEU A 17 -27.10 1.04 -18.93
N PRO A 18 -26.53 -0.06 -18.41
CA PRO A 18 -26.89 -0.57 -17.09
C PRO A 18 -26.70 0.49 -16.00
N LEU A 19 -27.54 0.47 -14.96
CA LEU A 19 -27.53 1.46 -13.87
C LEU A 19 -26.15 1.66 -13.23
N GLN A 20 -25.36 0.59 -13.13
CA GLN A 20 -24.01 0.60 -12.57
C GLN A 20 -22.94 0.42 -13.65
N PHE A 21 -23.13 0.90 -14.87
CA PHE A 21 -22.06 0.87 -15.87
C PHE A 21 -20.82 1.66 -15.39
N PRO A 22 -19.58 1.12 -15.49
CA PRO A 22 -19.20 -0.16 -16.08
C PRO A 22 -19.12 -1.35 -15.10
N THR A 23 -19.35 -1.17 -13.81
CA THR A 23 -19.16 -2.16 -12.73
C THR A 23 -20.32 -3.15 -12.51
N HIS A 24 -21.43 -3.00 -13.24
CA HIS A 24 -22.65 -3.84 -13.17
C HIS A 24 -22.47 -5.36 -13.36
N ARG A 25 -21.29 -5.85 -13.78
CA ARG A 25 -21.06 -7.27 -14.10
C ARG A 25 -20.56 -8.10 -12.92
N GLN A 26 -20.36 -7.49 -11.77
CA GLN A 26 -20.06 -8.16 -10.50
C GLN A 26 -21.09 -7.75 -9.45
N PRO A 27 -21.37 -8.60 -8.44
CA PRO A 27 -22.25 -8.24 -7.34
C PRO A 27 -21.62 -7.13 -6.49
N ALA A 28 -22.46 -6.39 -5.76
CA ALA A 28 -22.01 -5.30 -4.89
C ALA A 28 -20.93 -5.74 -3.89
N GLU A 29 -21.02 -6.96 -3.37
CA GLU A 29 -20.07 -7.56 -2.43
C GLU A 29 -18.63 -7.59 -2.98
N PHE A 30 -18.45 -7.88 -4.28
CA PHE A 30 -17.13 -7.85 -4.92
C PHE A 30 -16.50 -6.47 -4.83
N TRP A 31 -17.28 -5.42 -5.12
CA TRP A 31 -16.81 -4.04 -5.10
C TRP A 31 -16.59 -3.52 -3.68
N GLU A 32 -17.46 -3.91 -2.74
CA GLU A 32 -17.28 -3.61 -1.32
C GLU A 32 -15.94 -4.19 -0.82
N GLN A 33 -15.70 -5.48 -1.11
CA GLN A 33 -14.51 -6.16 -0.63
C GLN A 33 -13.23 -5.67 -1.33
N LEU A 34 -13.27 -5.32 -2.62
CA LEU A 34 -12.20 -4.59 -3.29
C LEU A 34 -11.90 -3.27 -2.56
N GLY A 35 -12.94 -2.48 -2.25
CA GLY A 35 -12.81 -1.21 -1.54
C GLY A 35 -12.20 -1.36 -0.15
N ARG A 36 -12.66 -2.34 0.65
CA ARG A 36 -12.09 -2.68 1.97
C ARG A 36 -10.61 -3.06 1.88
N THR A 37 -10.25 -3.85 0.87
CA THR A 37 -8.86 -4.28 0.65
C THR A 37 -7.97 -3.08 0.29
N VAL A 38 -8.42 -2.22 -0.63
CA VAL A 38 -7.69 -0.98 -0.99
C VAL A 38 -7.56 -0.03 0.20
N ALA A 39 -8.62 0.13 1.01
CA ALA A 39 -8.56 0.95 2.23
C ALA A 39 -7.56 0.40 3.26
N THR A 40 -7.44 -0.92 3.36
CA THR A 40 -6.46 -1.58 4.25
C THR A 40 -5.03 -1.29 3.82
N PHE A 41 -4.74 -1.22 2.51
CA PHE A 41 -3.45 -0.75 2.01
C PHE A 41 -3.16 0.72 2.38
N GLY A 42 -4.15 1.60 2.29
CA GLY A 42 -3.99 2.99 2.72
C GLY A 42 -3.63 3.11 4.21
N PHE A 43 -4.23 2.25 5.05
CA PHE A 43 -3.87 2.19 6.47
C PHE A 43 -2.44 1.66 6.69
N LEU A 44 -1.98 0.68 5.90
CA LEU A 44 -0.58 0.23 5.95
C LEU A 44 0.40 1.37 5.58
N GLU A 45 0.07 2.17 4.55
CA GLU A 45 0.88 3.34 4.17
C GLU A 45 1.00 4.34 5.35
N GLU A 46 -0.11 4.65 6.03
CA GLU A 46 -0.11 5.50 7.23
C GLU A 46 0.74 4.90 8.38
N VAL A 47 0.56 3.61 8.64
CA VAL A 47 1.29 2.87 9.68
C VAL A 47 2.79 2.87 9.42
N LEU A 48 3.23 2.73 8.15
CA LEU A 48 4.64 2.84 7.79
C LEU A 48 5.20 4.24 8.04
N GLY A 49 4.45 5.30 7.71
CA GLY A 49 4.83 6.68 8.02
C GLY A 49 5.05 6.90 9.52
N LYS A 50 4.14 6.38 10.35
CA LYS A 50 4.25 6.42 11.82
C LYS A 50 5.44 5.61 12.33
N ALA A 51 5.70 4.44 11.76
CA ALA A 51 6.86 3.63 12.14
C ALA A 51 8.17 4.34 11.76
N ILE A 52 8.26 4.93 10.57
CA ILE A 52 9.43 5.74 10.15
C ILE A 52 9.69 6.85 11.17
N PHE A 53 8.65 7.57 11.60
CA PHE A 53 8.78 8.56 12.67
C PHE A 53 9.33 7.93 13.96
N ALA A 54 8.74 6.84 14.44
CA ALA A 54 9.18 6.19 15.68
C ALA A 54 10.66 5.76 15.63
N PHE A 55 11.09 5.10 14.55
CA PHE A 55 12.47 4.64 14.40
C PHE A 55 13.48 5.78 14.24
N THR A 56 13.08 6.86 13.59
CA THR A 56 13.97 8.03 13.40
C THR A 56 14.04 8.91 14.64
N ALA A 57 12.95 9.03 15.40
CA ALA A 57 12.88 9.79 16.66
C ALA A 57 13.67 9.11 17.79
N THR A 58 13.69 7.78 17.82
CA THR A 58 14.36 6.98 18.87
C THR A 58 15.78 6.56 18.49
N ARG A 59 16.27 7.00 17.32
CA ARG A 59 17.64 6.71 16.90
C ARG A 59 18.61 7.55 17.72
N ASN A 60 19.62 6.90 18.28
CA ASN A 60 20.75 7.58 18.90
C ASN A 60 21.69 8.15 17.83
N TYR A 61 22.03 9.42 17.95
CA TYR A 61 22.99 10.13 17.08
C TYR A 61 24.21 10.53 17.90
N SER A 62 25.38 10.58 17.25
CA SER A 62 26.56 11.20 17.83
C SER A 62 26.45 12.73 17.79
N ASN A 63 27.22 13.44 18.62
CA ASN A 63 27.23 14.91 18.63
C ASN A 63 27.62 15.52 17.28
N ASP A 64 28.44 14.81 16.51
CA ASP A 64 28.92 15.29 15.21
C ASP A 64 27.86 15.09 14.10
N GLU A 65 26.88 14.21 14.31
CA GLU A 65 25.86 13.85 13.30
C GLU A 65 24.47 14.43 13.61
N ILE A 66 24.18 14.82 14.86
CA ILE A 66 22.84 15.20 15.32
C ILE A 66 22.27 16.40 14.54
N GLU A 67 23.09 17.42 14.26
CA GLU A 67 22.64 18.65 13.59
C GLU A 67 22.22 18.39 12.13
N ASP A 68 23.04 17.62 11.40
CA ASP A 68 22.74 17.26 10.01
C ASP A 68 21.58 16.26 9.94
N ALA A 69 21.50 15.32 10.89
CA ALA A 69 20.37 14.41 11.00
C ALA A 69 19.06 15.16 11.26
N TYR A 70 19.06 16.15 12.16
CA TYR A 70 17.89 16.96 12.46
C TYR A 70 17.41 17.77 11.25
N LYS A 71 18.35 18.41 10.51
CA LYS A 71 18.04 19.12 9.25
C LYS A 71 17.43 18.20 8.20
N ALA A 72 17.92 16.95 8.10
CA ALA A 72 17.41 15.97 7.16
C ALA A 72 16.08 15.33 7.60
N TRP A 73 15.70 15.45 8.88
CA TRP A 73 14.58 14.73 9.45
C TRP A 73 13.23 15.24 8.95
N ILE A 74 12.99 16.56 8.96
CA ILE A 74 11.73 17.15 8.49
C ILE A 74 11.44 16.76 7.02
N PRO A 75 12.38 16.94 6.07
CA PRO A 75 12.16 16.48 4.68
C PRO A 75 11.96 14.97 4.54
N GLN A 76 12.49 14.16 5.46
CA GLN A 76 12.22 12.72 5.47
C GLN A 76 10.77 12.44 5.90
N LEU A 77 10.28 13.12 6.95
CA LEU A 77 8.91 12.96 7.44
C LEU A 77 7.89 13.46 6.41
N GLU A 78 8.14 14.60 5.77
CA GLU A 78 7.28 15.12 4.70
C GLU A 78 7.18 14.15 3.51
N ARG A 79 8.29 13.50 3.14
CA ARG A 79 8.27 12.45 2.11
C ARG A 79 7.48 11.23 2.56
N ALA A 80 7.60 10.81 3.82
CA ALA A 80 6.82 9.70 4.36
C ALA A 80 5.29 9.95 4.36
N LEU A 81 4.83 11.20 4.22
CA LEU A 81 3.41 11.52 4.06
C LEU A 81 2.91 11.37 2.61
N THR A 82 3.81 11.41 1.63
CA THR A 82 3.45 11.50 0.20
C THR A 82 3.92 10.31 -0.63
N ASP A 83 4.92 9.57 -0.13
CA ASP A 83 5.42 8.37 -0.77
C ASP A 83 4.37 7.26 -0.83
N GLN A 84 4.41 6.48 -1.91
CA GLN A 84 3.58 5.30 -2.09
C GLN A 84 4.21 4.09 -1.38
N LEU A 85 3.40 3.05 -1.12
CA LEU A 85 3.77 1.86 -0.35
C LEU A 85 5.18 1.29 -0.61
N TRP A 86 5.62 1.19 -1.87
CA TRP A 86 6.96 0.68 -2.18
C TRP A 86 8.08 1.56 -1.60
N ASN A 87 8.01 2.87 -1.80
CA ASN A 87 9.01 3.81 -1.29
C ASN A 87 8.95 3.91 0.24
N LEU A 88 7.74 3.83 0.81
CA LEU A 88 7.55 3.76 2.25
C LEU A 88 8.21 2.52 2.85
N ALA A 89 8.08 1.35 2.22
CA ALA A 89 8.75 0.13 2.67
C ALA A 89 10.28 0.27 2.68
N GLU A 90 10.86 0.88 1.65
CA GLU A 90 12.30 1.18 1.57
C GLU A 90 12.75 2.14 2.68
N SER A 91 12.01 3.24 2.86
CA SER A 91 12.30 4.26 3.90
C SER A 91 12.16 3.68 5.31
N TYR A 92 11.14 2.86 5.53
CA TYR A 92 10.91 2.11 6.75
C TYR A 92 12.09 1.17 7.03
N GLY A 93 12.40 0.25 6.11
CA GLY A 93 13.51 -0.69 6.27
C GLY A 93 14.84 0.02 6.55
N LYS A 94 15.12 1.12 5.86
CA LYS A 94 16.29 1.96 6.13
C LYS A 94 16.28 2.54 7.54
N SER A 95 15.14 3.06 7.99
CA SER A 95 14.99 3.67 9.32
C SER A 95 15.22 2.65 10.44
N VAL A 96 14.68 1.44 10.29
CA VAL A 96 14.89 0.32 11.22
C VAL A 96 16.38 -0.06 11.30
N ARG A 97 17.04 -0.30 10.16
CA ARG A 97 18.46 -0.69 10.11
C ARG A 97 19.41 0.35 10.72
N LEU A 98 19.09 1.63 10.55
CA LEU A 98 19.90 2.73 11.09
C LEU A 98 19.68 2.94 12.60
N ASN A 99 18.62 2.39 13.16
CA ASN A 99 18.37 2.41 14.60
C ASN A 99 19.01 1.18 15.27
N ARG A 100 20.19 1.37 15.87
CA ARG A 100 20.94 0.30 16.54
C ARG A 100 20.23 -0.31 17.76
N ALA A 101 19.19 0.33 18.28
CA ALA A 101 18.38 -0.21 19.37
C ALA A 101 17.25 -1.12 18.86
N SER A 102 17.08 -1.26 17.53
CA SER A 102 16.09 -2.17 16.97
C SER A 102 16.40 -3.62 17.34
N THR A 103 15.36 -4.32 17.81
CA THR A 103 15.40 -5.75 18.16
C THR A 103 14.80 -6.64 17.07
N ILE A 104 14.47 -6.08 15.91
CA ILE A 104 13.83 -6.79 14.80
C ILE A 104 14.87 -7.60 14.03
N GLU A 105 14.72 -8.92 14.03
CA GLU A 105 15.66 -9.83 13.37
C GLU A 105 15.44 -9.96 11.85
N ASN A 106 14.19 -9.99 11.39
CA ASN A 106 13.84 -10.23 9.98
C ASN A 106 13.21 -9.00 9.28
N ILE A 107 13.85 -7.84 9.41
CA ILE A 107 13.36 -6.62 8.75
C ILE A 107 13.38 -6.74 7.22
N ASP A 108 14.37 -7.44 6.65
CA ASP A 108 14.47 -7.65 5.20
C ASP A 108 13.26 -8.40 4.64
N GLY A 109 12.90 -9.53 5.27
CA GLY A 109 11.71 -10.29 4.87
C GLY A 109 10.44 -9.44 4.94
N LEU A 110 10.24 -8.68 6.03
CA LEU A 110 9.06 -7.81 6.16
C LEU A 110 9.01 -6.74 5.07
N VAL A 111 10.15 -6.10 4.75
CA VAL A 111 10.23 -5.09 3.69
C VAL A 111 9.91 -5.71 2.32
N ASP A 112 10.45 -6.89 2.05
CA ASP A 112 10.21 -7.61 0.80
C ASP A 112 8.73 -8.04 0.66
N ASP A 113 8.11 -8.49 1.74
CA ASP A 113 6.69 -8.85 1.76
C ASP A 113 5.79 -7.62 1.49
N ILE A 114 6.09 -6.48 2.11
CA ILE A 114 5.36 -5.22 1.84
C ILE A 114 5.54 -4.78 0.38
N LYS A 115 6.74 -4.91 -0.17
CA LYS A 115 7.03 -4.57 -1.58
C LYS A 115 6.32 -5.52 -2.54
N ALA A 116 6.21 -6.80 -2.20
CA ALA A 116 5.39 -7.76 -2.95
C ALA A 116 3.91 -7.36 -2.92
N ALA A 117 3.38 -7.00 -1.75
CA ALA A 117 2.01 -6.54 -1.58
C ALA A 117 1.74 -5.23 -2.37
N ALA A 118 2.71 -4.32 -2.45
CA ALA A 118 2.61 -3.09 -3.25
C ALA A 118 2.41 -3.35 -4.75
N LYS A 119 2.96 -4.44 -5.30
CA LYS A 119 2.70 -4.83 -6.69
C LYS A 119 1.23 -5.15 -6.90
N ILE A 120 0.62 -5.89 -5.98
CA ILE A 120 -0.81 -6.25 -6.03
C ILE A 120 -1.69 -5.03 -5.80
N ARG A 121 -1.34 -4.14 -4.86
CA ARG A 121 -2.04 -2.86 -4.64
C ARG A 121 -2.17 -2.06 -5.95
N ASN A 122 -1.12 -2.00 -6.75
CA ASN A 122 -1.15 -1.30 -8.04
C ASN A 122 -2.13 -1.94 -9.04
N VAL A 123 -2.21 -3.28 -9.07
CA VAL A 123 -3.20 -4.00 -9.88
C VAL A 123 -4.61 -3.62 -9.42
N LEU A 124 -4.86 -3.60 -8.11
CA LEU A 124 -6.19 -3.31 -7.57
C LEU A 124 -6.66 -1.88 -7.83
N CYS A 125 -5.75 -0.90 -7.69
CA CYS A 125 -6.09 0.51 -7.84
C CYS A 125 -6.14 1.00 -9.30
N HIS A 126 -5.41 0.36 -10.21
CA HIS A 126 -5.23 0.85 -11.57
C HIS A 126 -5.65 -0.14 -12.66
N GLY A 127 -5.95 -1.40 -12.31
CA GLY A 127 -6.43 -2.40 -13.25
C GLY A 127 -7.82 -2.08 -13.81
N SER A 128 -8.03 -2.39 -15.08
CA SER A 128 -9.37 -2.34 -15.68
C SER A 128 -10.12 -3.63 -15.38
N TRP A 129 -11.26 -3.53 -14.70
CA TRP A 129 -12.09 -4.66 -14.30
C TRP A 129 -13.10 -4.99 -15.41
N HIS A 130 -12.91 -6.14 -16.06
CA HIS A 130 -13.76 -6.60 -17.15
C HIS A 130 -14.89 -7.51 -16.67
N ALA A 131 -15.63 -8.12 -17.61
CA ALA A 131 -16.60 -9.15 -17.28
C ALA A 131 -15.91 -10.35 -16.60
N PRO A 132 -16.57 -11.01 -15.63
CA PRO A 132 -16.06 -12.23 -15.05
C PRO A 132 -16.00 -13.38 -16.07
N ASP A 133 -15.16 -14.36 -15.79
CA ASP A 133 -15.13 -15.65 -16.47
C ASP A 133 -16.29 -16.57 -16.04
N ALA A 134 -16.29 -17.81 -16.52
CA ALA A 134 -17.33 -18.79 -16.23
C ALA A 134 -17.40 -19.18 -14.73
N ASP A 135 -16.32 -18.97 -13.97
CA ASP A 135 -16.22 -19.25 -12.55
C ASP A 135 -16.50 -17.99 -11.69
N GLY A 136 -16.91 -16.87 -12.32
CA GLY A 136 -17.21 -15.62 -11.64
C GLY A 136 -15.99 -14.75 -11.31
N LYS A 137 -14.80 -15.11 -11.79
CA LYS A 137 -13.54 -14.41 -11.47
C LYS A 137 -13.20 -13.37 -12.52
N ILE A 138 -12.49 -12.31 -12.12
CA ILE A 138 -11.97 -11.31 -13.05
C ILE A 138 -10.45 -11.33 -13.04
N THR A 139 -9.84 -11.39 -14.21
CA THR A 139 -8.43 -11.01 -14.39
C THR A 139 -8.38 -9.55 -14.85
N PRO A 140 -7.97 -8.60 -14.00
CA PRO A 140 -7.88 -7.20 -14.40
C PRO A 140 -6.92 -7.02 -15.56
N LEU A 141 -7.27 -6.16 -16.52
CA LEU A 141 -6.30 -5.69 -17.51
C LEU A 141 -5.37 -4.69 -16.84
N PHE A 142 -4.16 -5.14 -16.55
CA PHE A 142 -3.10 -4.35 -15.96
C PHE A 142 -1.74 -4.78 -16.52
N PHE A 143 -0.86 -3.81 -16.75
CA PHE A 143 0.53 -4.03 -17.14
C PHE A 143 1.45 -3.39 -16.12
N SER A 144 2.47 -4.11 -15.68
CA SER A 144 3.52 -3.55 -14.85
C SER A 144 4.35 -2.52 -15.62
N LYS A 145 5.19 -1.75 -14.92
CA LYS A 145 6.16 -0.85 -15.57
C LYS A 145 7.19 -1.60 -16.43
N GLN A 146 7.32 -2.92 -16.20
CA GLN A 146 8.14 -3.85 -16.96
C GLN A 146 7.40 -4.48 -18.15
N ASN A 147 6.20 -3.99 -18.46
CA ASN A 147 5.33 -4.47 -19.55
C ASN A 147 4.85 -5.92 -19.35
N GLU A 148 4.80 -6.40 -18.10
CA GLU A 148 4.27 -7.72 -17.78
C GLU A 148 2.76 -7.62 -17.56
N LYS A 149 1.99 -8.46 -18.25
CA LYS A 149 0.54 -8.52 -18.08
C LYS A 149 0.18 -9.28 -16.81
N PHE A 150 -0.70 -8.72 -15.99
CA PHE A 150 -1.29 -9.45 -14.87
C PHE A 150 -2.20 -10.58 -15.37
N SER A 151 -2.07 -11.76 -14.78
CA SER A 151 -2.70 -13.00 -15.27
C SER A 151 -3.45 -13.79 -14.21
N THR A 152 -3.52 -13.30 -12.97
CA THR A 152 -4.18 -14.00 -11.86
C THR A 152 -5.68 -13.67 -11.84
N PRO A 153 -6.58 -14.66 -11.92
CA PRO A 153 -8.01 -14.44 -11.69
C PRO A 153 -8.29 -14.09 -10.23
N ILE A 154 -9.16 -13.11 -10.01
CA ILE A 154 -9.52 -12.58 -8.70
C ILE A 154 -11.02 -12.77 -8.45
N ASP A 155 -11.33 -13.33 -7.29
CA ASP A 155 -12.68 -13.46 -6.70
C ASP A 155 -12.74 -12.77 -5.32
N ILE A 156 -13.88 -12.90 -4.63
CA ILE A 156 -14.08 -12.32 -3.30
C ILE A 156 -13.13 -12.95 -2.26
N ASP A 157 -12.91 -14.27 -2.35
CA ASP A 157 -12.01 -14.99 -1.43
C ASP A 157 -10.57 -14.53 -1.57
N TYR A 158 -10.11 -14.25 -2.80
CA TYR A 158 -8.82 -13.62 -3.05
C TYR A 158 -8.69 -12.30 -2.28
N PHE A 159 -9.71 -11.45 -2.32
CA PHE A 159 -9.68 -10.20 -1.57
C PHE A 159 -9.70 -10.39 -0.06
N HIS A 160 -10.46 -11.36 0.48
CA HIS A 160 -10.44 -11.66 1.90
C HIS A 160 -9.06 -12.11 2.38
N ASN A 161 -8.42 -13.00 1.62
CA ASN A 161 -7.08 -13.49 1.93
C ASN A 161 -6.04 -12.37 1.83
N LEU A 162 -6.12 -11.55 0.78
CA LEU A 162 -5.22 -10.41 0.62
C LEU A 162 -5.42 -9.37 1.73
N GLN A 163 -6.65 -9.03 2.08
CA GLN A 163 -6.93 -8.09 3.17
C GLN A 163 -6.34 -8.59 4.49
N ARG A 164 -6.51 -9.89 4.80
CA ARG A 164 -5.91 -10.52 5.98
C ARG A 164 -4.39 -10.42 5.96
N HIS A 165 -3.78 -10.72 4.83
CA HIS A 165 -2.32 -10.61 4.69
C HIS A 165 -1.84 -9.17 4.92
N VAL A 166 -2.50 -8.16 4.34
CA VAL A 166 -2.14 -6.76 4.57
C VAL A 166 -2.32 -6.36 6.04
N MET A 167 -3.37 -6.86 6.70
CA MET A 167 -3.56 -6.69 8.15
C MET A 167 -2.41 -7.33 8.95
N GLU A 168 -1.92 -8.51 8.58
CA GLU A 168 -0.75 -9.14 9.22
C GLU A 168 0.50 -8.27 9.05
N LEU A 169 0.72 -7.68 7.86
CA LEU A 169 1.83 -6.74 7.63
C LEU A 169 1.70 -5.49 8.50
N ILE A 170 0.48 -4.94 8.64
CA ILE A 170 0.20 -3.81 9.54
C ILE A 170 0.59 -4.15 10.97
N CYS A 171 0.13 -5.30 11.47
CA CYS A 171 0.46 -5.77 12.81
C CYS A 171 1.97 -5.94 12.99
N ALA A 172 2.67 -6.55 12.03
CA ALA A 172 4.12 -6.72 12.09
C ALA A 172 4.88 -5.37 12.14
N VAL A 173 4.42 -4.36 11.39
CA VAL A 173 5.02 -3.02 11.44
C VAL A 173 4.76 -2.35 12.80
N ILE A 174 3.55 -2.49 13.35
CA ILE A 174 3.24 -1.97 14.70
C ILE A 174 4.11 -2.67 15.75
N ASP A 175 4.16 -3.99 15.70
CA ASP A 175 4.97 -4.84 16.59
C ASP A 175 6.45 -4.48 16.53
N SER A 176 6.94 -4.04 15.36
CA SER A 176 8.32 -3.59 15.21
C SER A 176 8.68 -2.39 16.08
N VAL A 177 7.70 -1.53 16.40
CA VAL A 177 7.89 -0.40 17.30
C VAL A 177 7.60 -0.80 18.74
N THR A 178 6.51 -1.52 18.98
CA THR A 178 6.06 -1.85 20.34
C THR A 178 6.95 -2.87 21.03
N HIS A 179 7.57 -3.78 20.29
CA HIS A 179 8.54 -4.74 20.83
C HIS A 179 9.82 -4.07 21.35
N MET A 180 10.15 -2.86 20.87
CA MET A 180 11.22 -2.05 21.44
C MET A 180 10.84 -1.35 22.75
N GLY A 181 9.59 -1.51 23.22
CA GLY A 181 9.07 -0.89 24.45
C GLY A 181 8.40 0.47 24.25
N TRP A 182 8.22 0.93 23.01
CA TRP A 182 7.57 2.21 22.71
C TRP A 182 6.07 2.06 22.48
N GLN A 183 5.30 3.12 22.78
CA GLN A 183 3.94 3.22 22.24
C GLN A 183 4.01 3.46 20.75
N PHE A 184 3.14 2.78 20.00
CA PHE A 184 2.96 3.11 18.59
C PHE A 184 2.32 4.51 18.47
N PRO A 185 2.80 5.39 17.57
CA PRO A 185 2.25 6.74 17.41
C PRO A 185 0.73 6.76 17.21
N GLY A 186 0.03 7.51 18.06
CA GLY A 186 -1.43 7.61 18.05
C GLY A 186 -2.16 6.46 18.74
N GLY A 187 -1.43 5.53 19.40
CA GLY A 187 -1.99 4.51 20.28
C GLY A 187 -1.96 4.90 21.76
N ALA A 188 -2.60 4.08 22.60
CA ALA A 188 -2.58 4.19 24.06
C ALA A 188 -2.07 2.88 24.71
N GLY A 189 -1.10 2.23 24.06
CA GLY A 189 -0.53 0.96 24.50
C GLY A 189 0.38 1.08 25.73
N PRO A 190 0.84 -0.04 26.29
CA PRO A 190 1.59 -0.05 27.56
C PRO A 190 3.05 0.45 27.47
N GLY A 191 3.56 0.78 26.28
CA GLY A 191 4.94 1.25 26.10
C GLY A 191 5.20 2.67 26.60
N GLU A 192 6.43 3.14 26.44
CA GLU A 192 6.83 4.53 26.68
C GLU A 192 6.35 5.46 25.55
N PRO A 193 5.77 6.63 25.83
CA PRO A 193 5.41 7.60 24.80
C PRO A 193 6.63 8.16 24.09
N LEU A 194 6.53 8.29 22.75
CA LEU A 194 7.58 8.88 21.91
C LEU A 194 7.65 10.41 22.02
N ILE A 195 6.50 11.04 22.27
CA ILE A 195 6.37 12.47 22.53
C ILE A 195 5.84 12.58 23.96
N ARG A 196 6.54 13.36 24.79
CA ARG A 196 6.09 13.68 26.15
C ARG A 196 5.57 15.12 26.15
N ASP A 197 4.44 15.32 26.79
CA ASP A 197 3.87 16.66 27.06
C ASP A 197 4.76 17.47 28.02
#